data_AF-A0A7C5T708-F1
#
_entry.id   AF-A0A7C5T708-F1
#
_cell.length_a   1.000
_cell.length_b   1.000
_cell.length_c   1.000
_cell.angle_alpha   90.00
_cell.angle_beta   90.00
_cell.angle_gamma   90.00
#
_symmetry.space_group_name_H-M   'P 1'
#
loop_
_entity.id
_entity.type
_entity.pdbx_description
1 polymer ?
#
loop_
_entity_poly.entity_id
_entity_poly.type
_entity_poly.pdbx_seq_one_letter_code
_entity_poly.pdbx_strand_id
1 'polypeptide(L)' 'MELSQGKYKVFRSKKYTIYYLMDDVEVGGSPEKKFVRGGHEFYFFGNVVVIKPVRGTSQAREGPSA' A
#
# COMPACT_ATOMS: atom_id res chain seq x y z
N MET A 1 -6.28 6.90 15.05
CA MET A 1 -6.34 7.16 13.60
C MET A 1 -7.11 5.99 13.00
N GLU A 2 -8.41 6.18 12.75
CA GLU A 2 -9.26 5.13 12.17
C GLU A 2 -9.14 5.19 10.64
N LEU A 3 -8.59 4.14 10.05
CA LEU A 3 -8.65 3.93 8.60
C LEU A 3 -10.00 3.28 8.30
N SER A 4 -10.77 3.91 7.42
CA SER A 4 -12.04 3.39 6.89
C SER A 4 -11.87 1.94 6.42
N GLN A 5 -12.93 1.14 6.59
CA GLN A 5 -12.99 -0.31 6.38
C GLN A 5 -12.64 -0.74 4.94
N GLY A 6 -11.38 -0.60 4.52
CA GLY A 6 -10.81 -1.25 3.35
C GLY A 6 -10.19 -2.58 3.76
N LYS A 7 -10.18 -3.56 2.85
CA LYS A 7 -9.43 -4.79 3.11
C LYS A 7 -7.95 -4.43 3.06
N TYR A 8 -7.26 -4.41 4.19
CA TYR A 8 -5.80 -4.18 4.22
C TYR A 8 -5.08 -5.37 4.88
N LYS A 9 -3.84 -5.58 4.46
CA LYS A 9 -2.92 -6.52 5.12
C LYS A 9 -1.83 -5.73 5.83
N VAL A 10 -1.45 -6.19 7.02
CA VAL A 10 -0.37 -5.58 7.80
C VAL A 10 0.81 -6.54 7.87
N PHE A 11 1.99 -6.04 7.51
CA PHE A 11 3.24 -6.76 7.66
C PHE A 11 4.15 -5.97 8.59
N ARG A 12 4.63 -6.60 9.66
CA ARG A 12 5.56 -5.98 10.61
C ARG A 12 6.95 -6.57 10.46
N SER A 13 7.93 -5.70 10.35
CA SER A 13 9.35 -6.01 10.41
C SER A 13 9.99 -5.20 11.55
N LYS A 14 11.27 -5.50 11.87
CA LYS A 14 12.01 -4.74 12.90
C LYS A 14 12.13 -3.23 12.57
N LYS A 15 12.13 -2.88 11.29
CA LYS A 15 12.35 -1.50 10.81
C LYS A 15 11.06 -0.80 10.37
N TYR A 16 10.12 -1.55 9.80
CA TYR A 16 8.92 -0.98 9.18
C TYR A 16 7.65 -1.73 9.56
N THR A 17 6.57 -0.97 9.72
CA THR A 17 5.18 -1.46 9.68
C THR A 17 4.58 -1.11 8.32
N ILE A 18 4.17 -2.13 7.58
CA ILE A 18 3.67 -1.98 6.21
C ILE A 18 2.17 -2.24 6.20
N TYR A 19 1.41 -1.26 5.74
CA TYR A 19 -0.02 -1.38 5.45
C TYR A 19 -0.20 -1.53 3.94
N TYR A 20 -0.67 -2.69 3.51
CA TYR A 20 -1.00 -2.95 2.11
C TYR A 20 -2.51 -2.83 1.94
N LEU A 21 -2.95 -1.74 1.31
CA LEU A 21 -4.35 -1.48 0.99
C LEU A 21 -4.71 -2.27 -0.26
N MET A 22 -5.75 -3.11 -0.19
CA MET A 22 -6.25 -3.84 -1.36
C MET A 22 -7.14 -2.96 -2.25
N ASP A 23 -7.75 -1.94 -1.65
CA ASP A 23 -8.62 -0.99 -2.32
C ASP A 23 -7.85 0.30 -2.63
N ASP A 24 -8.25 0.99 -3.70
CA ASP A 24 -7.76 2.34 -3.99
C ASP A 24 -8.46 3.34 -3.07
N VAL A 25 -7.90 3.50 -1.86
CA VAL A 25 -8.35 4.45 -0.85
C VAL A 25 -7.44 5.68 -0.89
N GLU A 26 -8.00 6.86 -0.64
CA GLU A 26 -7.19 8.06 -0.43
C GLU A 26 -6.34 7.91 0.82
N VAL A 27 -5.02 8.06 0.66
CA VAL A 27 -4.08 8.09 1.78
C VAL A 27 -3.98 9.54 2.23
N GLY A 28 -4.63 9.86 3.35
CA GLY A 28 -4.53 11.17 3.97
C GLY A 28 -3.15 11.43 4.59
N GLY A 29 -2.79 12.71 4.72
CA GLY A 29 -1.53 13.16 5.33
C GLY A 29 -0.41 13.46 4.33
N SER A 30 0.68 14.05 4.84
CA SER A 30 1.85 14.44 4.03
C SER A 30 2.97 13.41 4.23
N PRO A 31 3.17 12.46 3.29
CA PRO A 31 4.26 11.50 3.38
C PRO A 31 5.61 12.19 3.22
N GLU A 32 6.62 11.71 3.94
CA GLU A 32 8.01 12.16 3.76
C GLU A 32 8.54 11.79 2.38
N LYS A 33 8.07 10.65 1.85
CA LYS A 33 8.43 10.17 0.52
C LYS A 33 7.25 9.46 -0.13
N LYS A 34 7.03 9.76 -1.41
CA LYS A 34 6.08 9.06 -2.28
C LYS A 34 6.77 8.60 -3.56
N PHE A 35 6.53 7.36 -3.98
CA PHE A 35 6.92 6.90 -5.32
C PHE A 35 6.00 5.79 -5.84
N VAL A 36 6.04 5.57 -7.16
CA VAL A 36 5.27 4.51 -7.84
C VAL A 36 6.23 3.46 -8.39
N ARG A 37 5.95 2.18 -8.13
CA ARG A 37 6.72 1.06 -8.68
C ARG A 37 5.87 -0.19 -8.80
N GLY A 38 5.96 -0.88 -9.94
CA GLY A 38 5.29 -2.18 -10.14
C GLY A 38 3.78 -2.13 -9.93
N GLY A 39 3.11 -1.07 -10.41
CA GLY A 39 1.66 -0.90 -10.28
C GLY A 39 1.17 -0.49 -8.88
N HIS A 40 2.08 -0.12 -7.97
CA HIS A 40 1.75 0.28 -6.62
C HIS A 40 2.35 1.66 -6.29
N GLU A 41 1.61 2.43 -5.51
CA GLU A 41 2.10 3.64 -4.86
C GLU A 41 2.59 3.30 -3.46
N PHE A 42 3.74 3.85 -3.10
CA PHE A 42 4.37 3.69 -1.79
C PHE A 42 4.44 5.05 -1.11
N TYR A 43 3.92 5.12 0.12
CA TYR A 43 3.88 6.31 0.97
C TYR A 43 4.66 6.02 2.25
N PHE A 44 5.69 6.82 2.55
CA PHE A 44 6.53 6.66 3.74
C PHE A 44 6.19 7.71 4.80
N PHE A 45 5.90 7.22 6.01
CA PHE A 45 5.62 7.99 7.22
C PHE A 45 6.49 7.44 8.35
N GLY A 46 7.75 7.86 8.40
CA GLY A 46 8.77 7.38 9.33
C GLY A 46 9.00 5.88 9.18
N ASN A 47 8.61 5.12 10.20
CA ASN A 47 8.68 3.66 10.21
C ASN A 47 7.41 2.99 9.64
N VAL A 48 6.45 3.76 9.12
CA VAL A 48 5.23 3.24 8.51
C VAL A 48 5.30 3.39 6.99
N VAL A 49 4.95 2.32 6.27
CA VAL A 49 4.84 2.33 4.81
C VAL A 49 3.41 1.96 4.45
N VAL A 50 2.74 2.82 3.69
CA VAL A 50 1.42 2.51 3.11
C VAL A 50 1.64 2.20 1.63
N ILE A 51 1.13 1.05 1.20
CA ILE A 51 1.20 0.58 -0.17
C ILE A 51 -0.23 0.47 -0.68
N LYS A 52 -0.54 1.08 -1.83
CA LYS A 52 -1.84 0.89 -2.49
C LYS A 52 -1.69 0.66 -3.99
N PRO A 53 -2.59 -0.09 -4.63
CA PRO A 53 -2.57 -0.28 -6.07
C PRO A 53 -2.89 1.04 -6.80
N VAL A 54 -2.26 1.25 -7.96
CA VAL A 54 -2.62 2.34 -8.89
C VAL A 54 -3.79 1.87 -9.75
N ARG A 55 -4.93 2.58 -9.72
CA ARG A 55 -6.06 2.31 -10.62
C ARG A 55 -5.59 2.33 -12.08
N GLY A 56 -5.90 1.25 -12.82
CA GLY A 56 -5.50 1.06 -14.22
C GLY A 56 -4.36 0.05 -14.43
N THR A 57 -3.62 -0.36 -13.39
CA THR A 57 -2.59 -1.42 -13.50
C THR A 57 -2.85 -2.65 -12.65
N SER A 58 -3.88 -2.62 -11.80
CA SER A 58 -4.40 -3.79 -11.10
C SER A 58 -5.29 -4.64 -12.01
N GLN A 59 -4.79 -5.00 -13.20
CA GLN A 59 -5.01 -6.37 -13.63
C GLN A 59 -4.18 -7.18 -12.66
N ALA A 60 -4.85 -7.83 -11.70
CA ALA A 60 -4.24 -8.90 -10.95
C ALA A 60 -3.53 -9.78 -11.99
N ARG A 61 -2.19 -9.71 -12.01
CA ARG A 61 -1.37 -10.76 -12.57
C ARG A 61 -1.74 -11.96 -11.72
N GLU A 62 -2.71 -12.74 -12.19
CA GLU A 62 -2.84 -14.13 -11.81
C GLU A 62 -1.43 -14.70 -12.03
N GLY A 63 -0.67 -14.82 -10.94
CA GLY A 63 0.58 -15.54 -10.99
C GLY A 63 0.25 -16.93 -11.52
N PRO A 64 1.10 -17.54 -12.36
CA PRO A 64 0.81 -18.86 -12.87
C PRO A 64 0.54 -19.79 -11.69
N SER A 65 -0.67 -20.35 -11.62
CA SER A 65 -0.93 -21.50 -10.76
C SER A 65 0.01 -22.60 -11.23
N ALA A 66 0.81 -23.11 -10.31
CA ALA A 66 1.71 -24.23 -10.51
C ALA A 66 0.95 -25.49 -10.97
#